data_AF-U2FCX1-F1
#
_entry.id   AF-U2FCX1-F1
#
_cell.length_a   1.000
_cell.length_b   1.000
_cell.length_c   1.000
_cell.angle_alpha   90.00
_cell.angle_beta   90.00
_cell.angle_gamma   90.00
#
_symmetry.space_group_name_H-M   'P 1'
#
loop_
_entity.id
_entity.type
_entity.pdbx_description
1 polymer ?
#
loop_
_entity_poly.entity_id
_entity_poly.type
_entity_poly.pdbx_seq_one_letter_code
_entity_poly.pdbx_strand_id
1 'polypeptide(L)'
;MDQEKISEIILEKENYKIVSEIVNSAFDKAREKVINNFFVSASKIIKDKLDGYWEVSITKADSKKYFKPIRIYKKSHCATGEDLCFCIEFQKQNFTEAWAGFQCIIKKEDVDILKQYIANCNPKYCNEWWATGQYLSVGNGDFVKAIVLDDYSAEKFADEMVKMIKDFEGMANQIDVLKKEKKYKFKCQK
;
A
#
# COMPACT_ATOMS: atom_id res chain seq x y z
N MET A 1 -8.81 14.88 -27.33
CA MET A 1 -10.06 15.01 -28.10
C MET A 1 -10.82 16.20 -27.55
N ASP A 2 -11.45 16.97 -28.42
CA ASP A 2 -12.16 18.21 -28.08
C ASP A 2 -13.37 17.93 -27.17
N GLN A 3 -13.51 18.66 -26.06
CA GLN A 3 -14.54 18.41 -25.05
C GLN A 3 -15.95 18.66 -25.60
N GLU A 4 -16.11 19.61 -26.53
CA GLU A 4 -17.40 19.88 -27.18
C GLU A 4 -17.83 18.68 -28.03
N LYS A 5 -16.92 18.15 -28.86
CA LYS A 5 -17.18 16.97 -29.69
C LYS A 5 -17.48 15.72 -28.85
N ILE A 6 -16.79 15.53 -27.72
CA ILE A 6 -17.11 14.43 -26.80
C ILE A 6 -18.53 14.59 -26.26
N SER A 7 -18.89 15.81 -25.87
CA SER A 7 -20.21 16.09 -25.32
C SER A 7 -21.32 15.84 -26.34
N GLU A 8 -21.13 16.27 -27.60
CA GLU A 8 -22.06 15.98 -28.70
C GLU A 8 -22.29 14.48 -28.88
N ILE A 9 -21.21 13.68 -28.89
CA ILE A 9 -21.30 12.22 -28.99
C ILE A 9 -22.06 11.63 -27.79
N ILE A 10 -21.76 12.08 -26.57
CA ILE A 10 -22.41 11.58 -25.34
C ILE A 10 -23.91 11.89 -25.32
N LEU A 11 -24.34 13.02 -25.88
CA LEU A 11 -25.73 13.46 -25.86
C LEU A 11 -26.65 12.63 -26.78
N GLU A 12 -26.10 11.80 -27.66
CA GLU A 12 -26.90 10.78 -28.36
C GLU A 12 -27.51 9.79 -27.35
N LYS A 13 -28.80 9.50 -27.48
CA LYS A 13 -29.59 8.74 -26.49
C LYS A 13 -28.94 7.41 -26.07
N GLU A 14 -28.46 6.61 -27.01
CA GLU A 14 -27.85 5.32 -26.70
C GLU A 14 -26.48 5.46 -26.05
N ASN A 15 -25.68 6.45 -26.47
CA ASN A 15 -24.40 6.75 -25.84
C ASN A 15 -24.60 7.26 -24.42
N TYR A 16 -25.58 8.14 -24.21
CA TYR A 16 -25.92 8.64 -22.88
C TYR A 16 -26.34 7.51 -21.93
N LYS A 17 -27.13 6.54 -22.42
CA LYS A 17 -27.51 5.35 -21.64
C LYS A 17 -26.28 4.55 -21.21
N ILE A 18 -25.36 4.28 -22.14
CA ILE A 18 -24.11 3.56 -21.86
C ILE A 18 -23.27 4.33 -20.85
N VAL A 19 -23.07 5.64 -21.05
CA VAL A 19 -22.30 6.50 -20.13
C VAL A 19 -22.94 6.50 -18.75
N SER A 20 -24.26 6.57 -18.66
CA SER A 20 -24.99 6.51 -17.40
C SER A 20 -24.74 5.18 -16.66
N GLU A 21 -24.83 4.04 -17.35
CA GLU A 21 -24.54 2.73 -16.77
C GLU A 21 -23.07 2.61 -16.29
N ILE A 22 -22.14 3.17 -17.06
CA ILE A 22 -20.71 3.21 -16.71
C ILE A 22 -20.50 4.03 -15.45
N VAL A 23 -20.94 5.29 -15.43
CA VAL A 23 -20.71 6.23 -14.33
C VAL A 23 -21.41 5.77 -13.05
N ASN A 24 -22.62 5.22 -13.15
CA ASN A 24 -23.40 4.84 -11.97
C ASN A 24 -22.97 3.53 -11.32
N SER A 25 -22.32 2.61 -12.06
CA SER A 25 -22.00 1.30 -11.46
C SER A 25 -20.84 0.53 -12.09
N ALA A 26 -20.63 0.62 -13.41
CA ALA A 26 -19.66 -0.25 -14.07
C ALA A 26 -18.21 0.21 -13.86
N PHE A 27 -18.00 1.53 -13.73
CA PHE A 27 -16.65 2.10 -13.62
C PHE A 27 -15.93 1.64 -12.35
N ASP A 28 -16.55 1.79 -11.18
CA ASP A 28 -15.98 1.34 -9.90
C ASP A 28 -15.67 -0.17 -9.91
N LYS A 29 -16.58 -0.99 -10.45
CA LYS A 29 -16.38 -2.44 -10.59
C LYS A 29 -15.21 -2.79 -11.51
N ALA A 30 -15.07 -2.06 -12.61
CA ALA A 30 -13.93 -2.23 -13.52
C ALA A 30 -12.62 -1.91 -12.81
N ARG A 31 -12.58 -0.81 -12.04
CA ARG A 31 -11.41 -0.41 -11.25
C ARG A 31 -11.05 -1.44 -10.18
N GLU A 32 -12.03 -1.95 -9.44
CA GLU A 32 -11.82 -3.05 -8.47
C GLU A 32 -11.23 -4.29 -9.14
N LYS A 33 -11.73 -4.66 -10.33
CA LYS A 33 -11.22 -5.80 -11.09
C LYS A 33 -9.75 -5.60 -11.49
N VAL A 34 -9.39 -4.41 -11.95
CA VAL A 34 -7.99 -4.08 -12.28
C VAL A 34 -7.10 -4.22 -11.05
N ILE A 35 -7.48 -3.61 -9.93
CA ILE A 35 -6.69 -3.68 -8.68
C ILE A 35 -6.53 -5.12 -8.18
N ASN A 36 -7.61 -5.91 -8.17
CA ASN A 36 -7.55 -7.30 -7.71
C ASN A 36 -6.56 -8.12 -8.58
N ASN A 37 -6.66 -8.02 -9.90
CA ASN A 37 -5.78 -8.74 -10.81
C ASN A 37 -4.33 -8.29 -10.69
N PHE A 38 -4.12 -6.98 -10.54
CA PHE A 38 -2.81 -6.39 -10.37
C PHE A 38 -2.10 -6.93 -9.13
N PHE A 39 -2.74 -6.86 -7.95
CA PHE A 39 -2.11 -7.30 -6.70
C PHE A 39 -2.01 -8.82 -6.57
N VAL A 40 -2.87 -9.61 -7.23
CA VAL A 40 -2.65 -11.07 -7.36
C VAL A 40 -1.36 -11.38 -8.11
N SER A 41 -1.04 -10.61 -9.16
CA SER A 41 0.18 -10.82 -9.95
C SER A 41 1.40 -10.28 -9.20
N ALA A 42 1.33 -9.04 -8.72
CA ALA A 42 2.40 -8.39 -7.98
C ALA A 42 2.80 -9.16 -6.73
N SER A 43 1.83 -9.68 -5.96
CA SER A 43 2.13 -10.45 -4.74
C SER A 43 2.97 -11.70 -5.00
N LYS A 44 2.73 -12.40 -6.12
CA LYS A 44 3.53 -13.57 -6.53
C LYS A 44 4.96 -13.16 -6.85
N ILE A 45 5.12 -12.15 -7.70
CA ILE A 45 6.45 -11.64 -8.12
C ILE A 45 7.25 -11.16 -6.91
N ILE A 46 6.62 -10.40 -6.01
CA ILE A 46 7.26 -9.93 -4.77
C ILE A 46 7.69 -11.12 -3.91
N LYS A 47 6.81 -12.11 -3.74
CA LYS A 47 7.12 -13.31 -2.95
C LYS A 47 8.29 -14.10 -3.52
N ASP A 48 8.38 -14.20 -4.85
CA ASP A 48 9.47 -14.92 -5.52
C ASP A 48 10.82 -14.17 -5.42
N LYS A 49 10.78 -12.83 -5.33
CA LYS A 49 11.98 -11.97 -5.23
C LYS A 49 12.48 -11.77 -3.80
N LEU A 50 11.62 -11.99 -2.81
CA LEU A 50 11.97 -11.94 -1.39
C LEU A 50 12.39 -13.32 -0.91
N ASP A 51 13.20 -13.37 0.14
CA ASP A 51 13.55 -14.64 0.78
C ASP A 51 12.31 -15.30 1.42
N GLY A 52 12.42 -16.60 1.71
CA GLY A 52 11.32 -17.40 2.25
C GLY A 52 10.85 -17.01 3.66
N TYR A 53 11.43 -15.99 4.30
CA TYR A 53 10.99 -15.50 5.61
C TYR A 53 9.91 -14.42 5.51
N TRP A 54 9.65 -13.89 4.31
CA TRP A 54 8.62 -12.89 4.06
C TRP A 54 7.28 -13.54 3.70
N GLU A 55 6.22 -12.99 4.29
CA GLU A 55 4.84 -13.25 3.94
C GLU A 55 4.27 -12.09 3.15
N VAL A 56 3.44 -12.41 2.16
CA VAL A 56 2.71 -11.45 1.34
C VAL A 56 1.23 -11.75 1.45
N SER A 57 0.46 -10.79 1.95
CA SER A 57 -0.99 -10.89 2.11
C SER A 57 -1.68 -9.81 1.28
N ILE A 58 -2.75 -10.18 0.59
CA ILE A 58 -3.57 -9.26 -0.22
C ILE A 58 -5.01 -9.23 0.29
N THR A 59 -5.62 -8.06 0.18
CA THR A 59 -7.04 -7.85 0.48
C THR A 59 -7.80 -7.61 -0.81
N LYS A 60 -9.05 -8.08 -0.90
CA LYS A 60 -9.91 -7.78 -2.04
C LYS A 60 -10.24 -6.28 -2.09
N ALA A 61 -10.17 -5.71 -3.29
CA ALA A 61 -10.46 -4.31 -3.56
C ALA A 61 -11.86 -3.89 -3.11
N ASP A 62 -11.94 -2.68 -2.55
CA ASP A 62 -13.18 -1.99 -2.18
C ASP A 62 -13.02 -0.52 -2.60
N SER A 63 -13.75 -0.10 -3.65
CA SER A 63 -13.62 1.25 -4.20
C SER A 63 -14.21 2.35 -3.31
N LYS A 64 -15.07 1.98 -2.36
CA LYS A 64 -15.93 2.93 -1.63
C LYS A 64 -15.25 3.59 -0.44
N LYS A 65 -14.07 3.12 -0.05
CA LYS A 65 -13.39 3.57 1.16
C LYS A 65 -11.88 3.53 1.02
N TYR A 66 -11.23 4.07 2.04
CA TYR A 66 -9.82 3.84 2.31
C TYR A 66 -9.49 2.34 2.27
N PHE A 67 -8.41 1.99 1.57
CA PHE A 67 -8.13 0.60 1.23
C PHE A 67 -6.64 0.26 1.30
N LYS A 68 -6.31 -0.87 1.94
CA LYS A 68 -4.95 -1.43 2.01
C LYS A 68 -4.86 -2.73 1.19
N PRO A 69 -4.40 -2.67 -0.07
CA PRO A 69 -4.40 -3.83 -0.97
C PRO A 69 -3.43 -4.94 -0.58
N ILE A 70 -2.27 -4.58 -0.02
CA ILE A 70 -1.16 -5.50 0.19
C ILE A 70 -0.44 -5.20 1.50
N ARG A 71 -0.04 -6.26 2.20
CA ARG A 71 0.86 -6.23 3.36
C ARG A 71 1.97 -7.25 3.16
N ILE A 72 3.20 -6.86 3.49
CA ILE A 72 4.40 -7.68 3.37
C ILE A 72 5.17 -7.62 4.68
N TYR A 73 5.45 -8.75 5.31
CA TYR A 73 6.02 -8.79 6.66
C TYR A 73 6.80 -10.07 6.90
N LYS A 74 7.73 -10.04 7.86
CA LYS A 74 8.36 -11.26 8.36
C LYS A 74 7.54 -11.87 9.49
N LYS A 75 7.29 -13.18 9.43
CA LYS A 75 6.64 -13.93 10.52
C LYS A 75 7.37 -13.82 11.86
N SER A 76 8.69 -13.64 11.82
CA SER A 76 9.52 -13.43 13.01
C SER A 76 9.26 -12.08 13.70
N HIS A 77 8.79 -11.07 12.95
CA HIS A 77 8.49 -9.73 13.46
C HIS A 77 7.05 -9.62 13.95
N CYS A 78 6.10 -10.22 13.22
CA CYS A 78 4.71 -10.27 13.65
C CYS A 78 3.97 -11.44 12.99
N ALA A 79 3.00 -12.01 13.70
CA ALA A 79 2.21 -13.13 13.19
C ALA A 79 1.15 -12.69 12.17
N THR A 80 0.64 -11.46 12.28
CA THR A 80 -0.53 -10.98 11.52
C THR A 80 -0.22 -9.89 10.49
N GLY A 81 0.98 -9.32 10.48
CA GLY A 81 1.31 -8.17 9.64
C GLY A 81 0.80 -6.82 10.19
N GLU A 82 0.22 -6.77 11.39
CA GLU A 82 -0.38 -5.53 11.93
C GLU A 82 0.62 -4.65 12.67
N ASP A 83 1.60 -5.26 13.34
CA ASP A 83 2.51 -4.55 14.25
C ASP A 83 3.72 -3.91 13.55
N LEU A 84 4.23 -4.55 12.49
CA LEU A 84 5.37 -4.12 11.70
C LEU A 84 5.30 -4.77 10.32
N CYS A 85 4.91 -4.00 9.30
CA CYS A 85 4.83 -4.48 7.93
C CYS A 85 5.15 -3.37 6.93
N PHE A 86 5.55 -3.79 5.73
CA PHE A 86 5.43 -2.94 4.56
C PHE A 86 4.01 -3.03 4.03
N CYS A 87 3.40 -1.92 3.65
CA CYS A 87 2.08 -1.92 3.04
C CYS A 87 1.89 -0.79 2.03
N ILE A 88 0.78 -0.90 1.29
CA ILE A 88 0.23 0.19 0.48
C ILE A 88 -1.12 0.60 1.02
N GLU A 89 -1.40 1.89 0.89
CA GLU A 89 -2.67 2.49 1.29
C GLU A 89 -3.15 3.48 0.25
N PHE A 90 -4.38 3.29 -0.23
CA PHE A 90 -5.07 4.31 -0.99
C PHE A 90 -5.80 5.23 -0.03
N GLN A 91 -5.37 6.49 0.02
CA GLN A 91 -5.92 7.48 0.95
C GLN A 91 -7.30 7.97 0.54
N LYS A 92 -7.70 7.74 -0.72
CA LYS A 92 -9.00 8.13 -1.27
C LYS A 92 -9.71 6.98 -1.96
N GLN A 93 -11.02 7.18 -2.16
CA GLN A 93 -11.86 6.26 -2.92
C GLN A 93 -11.30 6.01 -4.31
N ASN A 94 -11.76 4.92 -4.91
CA ASN A 94 -11.40 4.54 -6.27
C ASN A 94 -9.89 4.39 -6.48
N PHE A 95 -9.13 4.00 -5.45
CA PHE A 95 -7.70 3.66 -5.56
C PHE A 95 -6.83 4.83 -6.00
N THR A 96 -7.13 6.00 -5.43
CA THR A 96 -6.37 7.22 -5.67
C THR A 96 -5.53 7.56 -4.44
N GLU A 97 -4.50 8.36 -4.66
CA GLU A 97 -3.56 8.82 -3.64
C GLU A 97 -2.89 7.68 -2.87
N ALA A 98 -2.16 6.84 -3.61
CA ALA A 98 -1.45 5.72 -3.04
C ALA A 98 -0.22 6.16 -2.22
N TRP A 99 -0.10 5.61 -1.02
CA TRP A 99 1.11 5.67 -0.19
C TRP A 99 1.68 4.27 -0.01
N ALA A 100 3.00 4.17 0.05
CA ALA A 100 3.70 2.92 0.31
C ALA A 100 4.81 3.13 1.33
N GLY A 101 5.08 2.12 2.16
CA GLY A 101 6.14 2.20 3.14
C GLY A 101 6.01 1.17 4.25
N PHE A 102 6.79 1.35 5.31
CA PHE A 102 6.71 0.53 6.52
C PHE A 102 5.85 1.20 7.58
N GLN A 103 4.79 0.49 7.95
CA GLN A 103 4.00 0.80 9.12
C GLN A 103 4.58 0.12 10.35
N CYS A 104 4.62 0.86 11.44
CA CYS A 104 4.95 0.35 12.75
C CYS A 104 3.93 0.90 13.73
N ILE A 105 3.05 0.04 14.24
CA ILE A 105 2.14 0.45 15.32
C ILE A 105 2.99 0.57 16.59
N ILE A 106 3.15 1.81 17.05
CA ILE A 106 3.86 2.14 18.29
C ILE A 106 2.83 2.22 19.41
N LYS A 107 2.82 1.23 20.31
CA LYS A 107 1.98 1.28 21.52
C LYS A 107 2.43 2.40 22.44
N LYS A 108 1.49 2.98 23.19
CA LYS A 108 1.70 4.18 24.02
C LYS A 108 2.89 4.06 25.00
N GLU A 109 3.13 2.86 25.53
CA GLU A 109 4.25 2.53 26.43
C GLU A 109 5.64 2.43 25.74
N ASP A 110 5.67 2.29 24.41
CA ASP A 110 6.89 2.14 23.63
C ASP A 110 7.33 3.42 22.91
N VAL A 111 6.53 4.48 23.05
CA VAL A 111 6.54 5.71 22.24
C VAL A 111 7.90 6.38 22.19
N ASP A 112 8.53 6.68 23.34
CA ASP A 112 9.64 7.64 23.32
C ASP A 112 10.92 7.09 22.66
N ILE A 113 11.31 5.85 22.97
CA ILE A 113 12.54 5.24 22.43
C ILE A 113 12.35 4.84 20.95
N LEU A 114 11.21 4.24 20.59
CA LEU A 114 10.96 3.84 19.20
C LEU A 114 10.77 5.05 18.29
N LYS A 115 10.05 6.08 18.74
CA LYS A 115 9.92 7.32 17.95
C LYS A 115 11.26 8.02 17.78
N GLN A 116 12.09 8.09 18.82
CA GLN A 116 13.44 8.67 18.70
C GLN A 116 14.30 7.88 17.71
N TYR A 117 14.32 6.55 17.80
CA TYR A 117 15.09 5.71 16.88
C TYR A 117 14.61 5.87 15.42
N ILE A 118 13.29 5.82 15.19
CA ILE A 118 12.71 6.00 13.84
C ILE A 118 12.99 7.41 13.32
N ALA A 119 12.81 8.46 14.13
CA ALA A 119 13.10 9.83 13.75
C ALA A 119 14.59 10.03 13.39
N ASN A 120 15.51 9.36 14.09
CA ASN A 120 16.93 9.41 13.79
C ASN A 120 17.27 8.71 12.46
N CYS A 121 16.59 7.61 12.15
CA CYS A 121 16.86 6.87 10.92
C CYS A 121 16.13 7.43 9.69
N ASN A 122 14.99 8.08 9.89
CA ASN A 122 14.17 8.61 8.80
C ASN A 122 13.38 9.88 9.21
N PRO A 123 14.08 11.02 9.38
CA PRO A 123 13.48 12.23 9.95
C PRO A 123 12.41 12.90 9.06
N LYS A 124 12.37 12.58 7.76
CA LYS A 124 11.51 13.27 6.78
C LYS A 124 10.12 12.64 6.60
N TYR A 125 9.95 11.36 6.93
CA TYR A 125 8.77 10.59 6.54
C TYR A 125 8.13 9.79 7.69
N CYS A 126 8.53 10.07 8.93
CA CYS A 126 7.97 9.43 10.12
C CYS A 126 6.71 10.16 10.60
N ASN A 127 5.62 9.43 10.83
CA ASN A 127 4.48 9.90 11.61
C ASN A 127 4.00 8.80 12.58
N GLU A 128 2.84 8.99 13.21
CA GLU A 128 2.32 8.03 14.20
C GLU A 128 1.96 6.64 13.62
N TRP A 129 1.80 6.53 12.29
CA TRP A 129 1.42 5.29 11.58
C TRP A 129 2.55 4.72 10.73
N TRP A 130 3.45 5.57 10.24
CA TRP A 130 4.53 5.21 9.32
C TRP A 130 5.88 5.42 9.99
N ALA A 131 6.67 4.34 10.08
CA ALA A 131 8.10 4.44 10.36
C ALA A 131 8.83 5.06 9.15
N THR A 132 8.31 4.76 7.97
CA THR A 132 8.68 5.39 6.71
C THR A 132 7.54 5.26 5.72
N GLY A 133 7.36 6.25 4.88
CA GLY A 133 6.38 6.18 3.81
C GLY A 133 6.68 7.20 2.73
N GLN A 134 6.23 6.90 1.53
CA GLN A 134 6.26 7.83 0.43
C GLN A 134 4.96 7.77 -0.35
N TYR A 135 4.57 8.93 -0.87
CA TYR A 135 3.52 9.02 -1.85
C TYR A 135 3.98 8.37 -3.16
N LEU A 136 3.16 7.50 -3.72
CA LEU A 136 3.36 6.94 -5.05
C LEU A 136 2.71 7.90 -6.05
N SER A 137 3.51 8.74 -6.70
CA SER A 137 3.07 9.64 -7.78
C SER A 137 2.71 8.92 -9.09
N VAL A 138 2.23 7.69 -9.00
CA VAL A 138 1.87 6.79 -10.10
C VAL A 138 0.59 7.31 -10.75
N GLY A 139 0.59 7.48 -12.08
CA GLY A 139 -0.58 7.95 -12.85
C GLY A 139 -1.13 9.29 -12.37
N ASN A 140 -0.27 10.21 -11.92
CA ASN A 140 -0.65 11.48 -11.30
C ASN A 140 -1.63 11.32 -10.11
N GLY A 141 -1.47 10.24 -9.33
CA GLY A 141 -2.31 9.93 -8.17
C GLY A 141 -3.51 9.03 -8.47
N ASP A 142 -3.71 8.62 -9.72
CA ASP A 142 -4.70 7.61 -10.10
C ASP A 142 -3.99 6.31 -10.50
N PHE A 143 -3.95 5.37 -9.56
CA PHE A 143 -3.20 4.13 -9.71
C PHE A 143 -3.78 3.22 -10.80
N VAL A 144 -5.10 3.21 -10.97
CA VAL A 144 -5.74 2.39 -12.02
C VAL A 144 -5.46 2.97 -13.39
N LYS A 145 -5.45 4.31 -13.55
CA LYS A 145 -5.04 4.93 -14.81
C LYS A 145 -3.61 4.55 -15.16
N ALA A 146 -2.70 4.56 -14.18
CA ALA A 146 -1.33 4.15 -14.46
C ALA A 146 -1.23 2.71 -14.99
N ILE A 147 -2.01 1.78 -14.42
CA ILE A 147 -2.04 0.39 -14.86
C ILE A 147 -2.62 0.25 -16.27
N VAL A 148 -3.70 0.98 -16.57
CA VAL A 148 -4.49 0.79 -17.79
C VAL A 148 -3.98 1.63 -18.97
N LEU A 149 -3.47 2.82 -18.70
CA LEU A 149 -3.12 3.82 -19.72
C LEU A 149 -1.61 4.07 -19.82
N ASP A 150 -0.88 3.94 -18.71
CA ASP A 150 0.55 4.27 -18.63
C ASP A 150 1.45 3.01 -18.55
N ASP A 151 0.89 1.83 -18.85
CA ASP A 151 1.57 0.53 -18.83
C ASP A 151 2.34 0.23 -17.53
N TYR A 152 1.86 0.73 -16.38
CA TYR A 152 2.47 0.45 -15.09
C TYR A 152 2.24 -1.01 -14.70
N SER A 153 3.28 -1.83 -14.90
CA SER A 153 3.20 -3.28 -14.76
C SER A 153 3.37 -3.76 -13.30
N ALA A 154 2.82 -4.94 -13.03
CA ALA A 154 3.03 -5.62 -11.75
C ALA A 154 4.51 -5.92 -11.46
N GLU A 155 5.32 -6.15 -12.50
CA GLU A 155 6.76 -6.40 -12.41
C GLU A 155 7.50 -5.15 -11.93
N LYS A 156 7.26 -4.01 -12.60
CA LYS A 156 7.87 -2.71 -12.24
C LYS A 156 7.51 -2.33 -10.82
N PHE A 157 6.23 -2.45 -10.49
CA PHE A 157 5.75 -2.23 -9.14
C PHE A 157 6.44 -3.15 -8.12
N ALA A 158 6.53 -4.45 -8.41
CA ALA A 158 7.18 -5.41 -7.51
C ALA A 158 8.66 -5.07 -7.28
N ASP A 159 9.41 -4.67 -8.32
CA ASP A 159 10.80 -4.24 -8.19
C ASP A 159 10.95 -3.02 -7.28
N GLU A 160 10.10 -2.01 -7.47
CA GLU A 160 10.07 -0.81 -6.64
C GLU A 160 9.79 -1.17 -5.17
N MET A 161 8.81 -2.05 -4.90
CA MET A 161 8.47 -2.47 -3.54
C MET A 161 9.58 -3.30 -2.89
N VAL A 162 10.14 -4.28 -3.62
CA VAL A 162 11.23 -5.14 -3.11
C VAL A 162 12.45 -4.30 -2.77
N LYS A 163 12.77 -3.30 -3.59
CA LYS A 163 13.85 -2.35 -3.29
C LYS A 163 13.60 -1.61 -1.98
N MET A 164 12.41 -1.00 -1.83
CA MET A 164 12.05 -0.32 -0.57
C MET A 164 12.13 -1.28 0.62
N ILE A 165 11.64 -2.50 0.47
CA ILE A 165 11.67 -3.51 1.54
C ILE A 165 13.10 -3.79 2.00
N LYS A 166 14.02 -4.01 1.05
CA LYS A 166 15.43 -4.29 1.35
C LYS A 166 16.12 -3.08 1.99
N ASP A 167 15.84 -1.88 1.50
CA ASP A 167 16.41 -0.64 2.05
C ASP A 167 15.99 -0.40 3.52
N PHE A 168 14.80 -0.86 3.91
CA PHE A 168 14.27 -0.70 5.27
C PHE A 168 14.44 -1.91 6.18
N GLU A 169 14.85 -3.06 5.66
CA GLU A 169 14.90 -4.32 6.40
C GLU A 169 15.75 -4.23 7.67
N GLY A 170 16.92 -3.60 7.58
CA GLY A 170 17.80 -3.41 8.74
C GLY A 170 17.14 -2.63 9.87
N MET A 171 16.40 -1.56 9.52
CA MET A 171 15.65 -0.77 10.50
C MET A 171 14.50 -1.59 11.11
N ALA A 172 13.75 -2.32 10.28
CA ALA A 172 12.65 -3.17 10.75
C ALA A 172 13.14 -4.25 11.73
N ASN A 173 14.26 -4.91 11.44
CA ASN A 173 14.87 -5.89 12.34
C ASN A 173 15.25 -5.25 13.69
N GLN A 174 15.81 -4.04 13.70
CA GLN A 174 16.16 -3.34 14.94
C GLN A 174 14.93 -2.92 15.75
N ILE A 175 13.87 -2.45 15.08
CA ILE A 175 12.58 -2.14 15.73
C ILE A 175 12.02 -3.39 16.41
N ASP A 176 12.05 -4.54 15.74
CA ASP A 176 11.59 -5.82 16.31
C ASP A 176 12.39 -6.22 17.56
N VAL A 177 13.72 -6.11 17.53
CA VAL A 177 14.58 -6.36 18.70
C VAL A 177 14.22 -5.46 19.87
N LEU A 178 14.11 -4.14 19.64
CA LEU A 178 13.76 -3.17 20.68
C LEU A 178 12.38 -3.45 21.30
N LYS A 179 11.39 -3.82 20.47
CA LYS A 179 10.04 -4.22 20.94
C LYS A 179 10.12 -5.48 21.82
N LYS A 180 10.94 -6.47 21.45
CA LYS A 180 11.13 -7.70 22.22
C LYS A 180 11.86 -7.45 23.54
N GLU A 181 12.96 -6.70 23.54
CA GLU A 181 13.71 -6.37 24.75
C GLU A 181 12.83 -5.68 25.81
N LYS A 182 11.97 -4.73 25.39
CA LYS A 182 11.00 -4.11 26.30
C LYS A 182 10.00 -5.10 26.86
N LYS A 183 9.42 -5.96 26.01
CA LYS A 183 8.48 -7.01 26.46
C LYS A 183 9.10 -7.94 27.52
N TYR A 184 10.42 -8.19 27.44
CA TYR A 184 11.16 -8.95 28.45
C TYR A 184 11.48 -8.15 29.71
N LYS A 185 11.85 -6.86 29.61
CA LYS A 185 12.10 -5.98 30.77
C LYS A 185 10.88 -5.84 31.69
N PHE A 186 9.66 -5.87 31.15
CA PHE A 186 8.42 -5.86 31.97
C PHE A 186 8.04 -7.22 32.56
N LYS A 187 8.60 -8.33 32.07
CA LYS A 187 8.33 -9.69 32.62
C LYS A 187 9.26 -10.08 33.76
N CYS A 188 10.48 -9.53 33.82
CA CYS A 188 11.47 -9.84 34.85
C CYS A 188 11.37 -8.96 36.12
N GLN A 189 10.32 -8.12 36.22
CA GLN A 189 10.05 -7.30 37.41
C GLN A 189 8.90 -7.87 38.28
N LYS A 190 8.70 -9.19 38.29
CA LYS A 190 7.79 -9.87 39.21
C LYS A 190 8.55 -10.68 40.23
#